data_AF-A0AAW5NQ69-F1
#
_entry.id   AF-A0AAW5NQ69-F1
#
_cell.length_a   1.000
_cell.length_b   1.000
_cell.length_c   1.000
_cell.angle_alpha   90.00
_cell.angle_beta   90.00
_cell.angle_gamma   90.00
#
_symmetry.space_group_name_H-M   'P 1'
#
loop_
_entity.id
_entity.type
_entity.pdbx_description
1 polymer ?
#
loop_
_entity_poly.entity_id
_entity_poly.type
_entity_poly.pdbx_seq_one_letter_code
_entity_poly.pdbx_strand_id
1 'polypeptide(L)'
;MNKILHISARNSIHDDKVNITGIIHPCIFDRDIANNFIGHGNKYTPISTLIHNKIRSLFNSILREDLDFDITFDIFEYLYSLNYLYLNGEEFGRVWVPWGEYKWRAINYTRMTNDPFNSFFAEADKLRDNWLPLKGNMFDGKYSTYTETKQKVDEFLKKIYLH
;
A
#
# COMPACT_ATOMS: atom_id res chain seq x y z
N MET A 1 28.36 -8.51 -13.49
CA MET A 1 28.01 -9.71 -12.69
C MET A 1 26.49 -9.67 -12.47
N ASN A 2 25.71 -10.40 -13.27
CA ASN A 2 24.25 -10.45 -13.12
C ASN A 2 23.92 -11.38 -11.95
N LYS A 3 23.57 -10.82 -10.79
CA LYS A 3 22.90 -11.58 -9.73
C LYS A 3 21.42 -11.66 -10.09
N ILE A 4 21.02 -12.82 -10.59
CA ILE A 4 19.60 -13.18 -10.71
C ILE A 4 19.07 -13.27 -9.28
N LEU A 5 18.11 -12.41 -8.95
CA LEU A 5 17.38 -12.44 -7.68
C LEU A 5 16.55 -13.73 -7.63
N HIS A 6 17.00 -14.70 -6.85
CA HIS A 6 16.16 -15.83 -6.46
C HIS A 6 15.13 -15.34 -5.44
N ILE A 7 13.90 -15.08 -5.91
CA ILE A 7 12.76 -14.85 -5.05
C ILE A 7 12.22 -16.24 -4.68
N SER A 8 12.54 -16.73 -3.47
CA SER A 8 11.88 -17.92 -2.94
C SER A 8 10.52 -17.51 -2.40
N ALA A 9 9.44 -17.90 -3.09
CA ALA A 9 8.11 -17.81 -2.52
C ALA A 9 8.05 -18.64 -1.23
N ARG A 10 7.74 -17.99 -0.10
CA ARG A 10 7.38 -18.72 1.13
C ARG A 10 6.00 -19.29 0.91
N ASN A 11 5.88 -20.61 0.94
CA ASN A 11 4.59 -21.29 0.95
C ASN A 11 3.85 -20.88 2.24
N SER A 12 2.76 -20.13 2.09
CA SER A 12 1.75 -19.97 3.13
C SER A 12 1.14 -21.34 3.40
N ILE A 13 1.04 -21.71 4.68
CA ILE A 13 0.59 -23.03 5.14
C ILE A 13 -0.95 -23.22 4.97
N HIS A 14 -1.66 -22.27 4.37
CA HIS A 14 -3.12 -22.27 4.35
C HIS A 14 -3.84 -22.16 3.00
N ASP A 15 -3.15 -22.09 1.86
CA ASP A 15 -3.78 -22.31 0.55
C ASP A 15 -2.69 -22.53 -0.51
N ASP A 16 -2.91 -23.46 -1.46
CA ASP A 16 -1.96 -23.77 -2.55
C ASP A 16 -1.82 -22.61 -3.57
N LYS A 17 -2.44 -21.45 -3.29
CA LYS A 17 -2.39 -20.25 -4.12
C LYS A 17 -1.46 -19.21 -3.50
N VAL A 18 -0.23 -19.17 -3.99
CA VAL A 18 0.67 -18.06 -3.70
C VAL A 18 0.16 -16.81 -4.41
N ASN A 19 -0.27 -15.82 -3.64
CA ASN A 19 -0.63 -14.52 -4.21
C ASN A 19 0.63 -13.75 -4.60
N ILE A 20 0.65 -13.16 -5.80
CA ILE A 20 1.78 -12.35 -6.24
C ILE A 20 2.09 -11.20 -5.28
N THR A 21 1.08 -10.66 -4.59
CA THR A 21 1.28 -9.60 -3.59
C THR A 21 2.07 -10.10 -2.39
N GLY A 22 1.91 -11.38 -1.99
CA GLY A 22 2.68 -12.03 -0.94
C GLY A 22 4.12 -12.35 -1.32
N ILE A 23 4.45 -12.29 -2.63
CA ILE A 23 5.80 -12.51 -3.14
C ILE A 23 6.52 -11.18 -3.40
N ILE A 24 5.82 -10.20 -3.97
CA ILE A 24 6.39 -8.92 -4.42
C ILE A 24 5.61 -7.78 -3.79
N HIS A 25 6.26 -7.06 -2.89
CA HIS A 25 5.71 -5.88 -2.23
C HIS A 25 6.82 -4.87 -1.85
N PRO A 26 6.49 -3.58 -1.60
CA PRO A 26 7.49 -2.56 -1.29
C PRO A 26 8.38 -2.85 -0.07
N CYS A 27 7.87 -3.57 0.93
CA CYS A 27 8.64 -3.93 2.13
C CYS A 27 9.50 -5.19 2.02
N ILE A 28 9.73 -5.74 0.82
CA ILE A 28 10.45 -7.03 0.64
C ILE A 28 11.93 -6.95 0.99
N PHE A 29 12.52 -5.76 0.83
CA PHE A 29 13.91 -5.50 1.18
C PHE A 29 13.97 -4.77 2.52
N ASP A 30 14.95 -5.14 3.33
CA ASP A 30 15.35 -4.32 4.48
C ASP A 30 15.61 -2.87 4.02
N ARG A 31 15.22 -1.91 4.86
CA ARG A 31 15.27 -0.48 4.54
C ARG A 31 16.69 -0.04 4.17
N ASP A 32 17.69 -0.49 4.90
CA ASP A 32 19.07 -0.04 4.69
C ASP A 32 19.66 -0.71 3.44
N ILE A 33 19.33 -1.99 3.21
CA ILE A 33 19.66 -2.68 1.95
C ILE A 33 19.05 -1.95 0.75
N ALA A 34 17.76 -1.63 0.83
CA ALA A 34 17.03 -0.95 -0.24
C ALA A 34 17.58 0.47 -0.48
N ASN A 35 17.85 1.23 0.58
CA ASN A 35 18.45 2.56 0.47
C ASN A 35 19.85 2.52 -0.18
N ASN A 36 20.66 1.50 0.13
CA ASN A 36 21.95 1.29 -0.54
C ASN A 36 21.76 0.97 -2.02
N PHE A 37 20.79 0.11 -2.36
CA PHE A 37 20.50 -0.27 -3.74
C PHE A 37 20.06 0.92 -4.61
N ILE A 38 19.24 1.82 -4.09
CA ILE A 38 18.73 2.97 -4.83
C ILE A 38 19.69 4.17 -4.90
N GLY A 39 20.92 4.03 -4.39
CA GLY A 39 21.97 5.05 -4.50
C GLY A 39 22.28 5.82 -3.21
N HIS A 40 22.28 5.14 -2.05
CA HIS A 40 22.62 5.69 -0.72
C HIS A 40 21.75 6.88 -0.29
N GLY A 41 20.50 6.59 0.09
CA GLY A 41 19.58 7.55 0.70
C GLY A 41 19.22 7.24 2.16
N ASN A 42 18.46 8.14 2.79
CA ASN A 42 17.79 7.90 4.07
C ASN A 42 16.26 7.96 3.88
N LYS A 43 15.74 7.18 2.93
CA LYS A 43 14.30 7.12 2.66
C LYS A 43 13.64 6.20 3.67
N TYR A 44 12.49 6.61 4.19
CA TYR A 44 11.67 5.78 5.09
C TYR A 44 11.16 4.51 4.40
N THR A 45 10.78 4.63 3.12
CA THR A 45 10.17 3.56 2.32
C THR A 45 10.83 3.49 0.94
N PRO A 46 12.12 3.10 0.86
CA PRO A 46 12.97 3.27 -0.32
C PRO A 46 12.44 2.60 -1.60
N ILE A 47 11.90 1.39 -1.50
CA ILE A 47 11.34 0.68 -2.66
C ILE A 47 10.05 1.33 -3.15
N SER A 48 9.18 1.76 -2.22
CA SER A 48 8.00 2.55 -2.55
C SER A 48 8.39 3.86 -3.25
N THR A 49 9.40 4.58 -2.74
CA THR A 49 9.96 5.79 -3.40
C THR A 49 10.46 5.49 -4.82
N LEU A 50 11.16 4.36 -5.00
CA LEU A 50 11.63 3.96 -6.32
C LEU A 50 10.47 3.71 -7.29
N ILE A 51 9.46 2.97 -6.85
CA ILE A 51 8.26 2.65 -7.63
C ILE A 51 7.49 3.93 -7.96
N HIS A 52 7.25 4.79 -6.97
CA HIS A 52 6.62 6.09 -7.10
C HIS A 52 7.28 6.91 -8.23
N ASN A 53 8.60 7.10 -8.15
CA ASN A 53 9.33 7.90 -9.13
C ASN A 53 9.34 7.30 -10.53
N LYS A 54 9.43 5.97 -10.64
CA LYS A 54 9.35 5.26 -11.93
C LYS A 54 7.97 5.42 -12.56
N ILE A 55 6.92 5.20 -11.78
CA ILE A 55 5.54 5.21 -12.25
C ILE A 55 5.08 6.64 -12.57
N ARG A 56 5.49 7.65 -11.80
CA ARG A 56 5.10 9.06 -12.01
C ARG A 56 5.23 9.51 -13.46
N SER A 57 6.37 9.23 -14.07
CA SER A 57 6.64 9.60 -15.47
C SER A 57 5.61 9.06 -16.48
N LEU A 58 4.95 7.94 -16.17
CA LEU A 58 3.93 7.33 -17.02
C LEU A 58 2.57 8.06 -16.93
N PHE A 59 2.34 8.82 -15.87
CA PHE A 59 1.07 9.49 -15.58
C PHE A 59 1.09 10.99 -15.83
N ASN A 60 2.23 11.57 -16.24
CA ASN A 60 2.39 13.02 -16.48
C ASN A 60 1.37 13.61 -17.49
N SER A 61 0.81 12.80 -18.39
CA SER A 61 -0.22 13.26 -19.34
C SER A 61 -1.62 13.37 -18.73
N ILE A 62 -1.87 12.68 -17.62
CA ILE A 62 -3.17 12.59 -16.93
C ILE A 62 -3.15 13.41 -15.64
N LEU A 63 -2.09 13.26 -14.85
CA LEU A 63 -1.88 13.94 -13.57
C LEU A 63 -0.76 14.96 -13.78
N ARG A 64 -1.16 16.22 -13.96
CA ARG A 64 -0.25 17.31 -14.31
C ARG A 64 0.46 17.90 -13.10
N GLU A 65 -0.22 17.92 -11.96
CA GLU A 65 0.32 18.41 -10.70
C GLU A 65 0.97 17.28 -9.91
N ASP A 66 2.16 17.55 -9.38
CA ASP A 66 2.92 16.58 -8.58
C ASP A 66 2.13 16.09 -7.37
N LEU A 67 1.42 17.01 -6.73
CA LEU A 67 0.61 16.72 -5.56
C LEU A 67 -0.56 15.78 -5.88
N ASP A 68 -1.21 15.93 -7.03
CA ASP A 68 -2.30 15.06 -7.45
C ASP A 68 -1.81 13.63 -7.69
N PHE A 69 -0.60 13.49 -8.25
CA PHE A 69 0.04 12.19 -8.40
C PHE A 69 0.38 11.57 -7.04
N ASP A 70 1.04 12.32 -6.15
CA ASP A 70 1.42 11.84 -4.82
C ASP A 70 0.19 11.35 -4.02
N ILE A 71 -0.90 12.12 -4.01
CA ILE A 71 -2.16 11.74 -3.33
C ILE A 71 -2.76 10.47 -3.95
N THR A 72 -2.83 10.41 -5.29
CA THR A 72 -3.40 9.27 -6.00
C THR A 72 -2.58 8.00 -5.74
N PHE A 73 -1.25 8.12 -5.74
CA PHE A 73 -0.35 7.03 -5.44
C PHE A 73 -0.50 6.57 -3.98
N ASP A 74 -0.62 7.49 -3.03
CA ASP A 74 -0.83 7.16 -1.62
C ASP A 74 -2.16 6.45 -1.37
N ILE A 75 -3.25 6.86 -2.05
CA ILE A 75 -4.54 6.16 -2.03
C ILE A 75 -4.36 4.73 -2.57
N PHE A 76 -3.65 4.57 -3.69
CA PHE A 76 -3.36 3.26 -4.26
C PHE A 76 -2.55 2.38 -3.29
N GLU A 77 -1.49 2.90 -2.68
CA GLU A 77 -0.65 2.12 -1.77
C GLU A 77 -1.42 1.66 -0.54
N TYR A 78 -2.26 2.52 0.03
CA TYR A 78 -3.07 2.12 1.17
C TYR A 78 -4.15 1.09 0.79
N LEU A 79 -4.81 1.25 -0.37
CA LEU A 79 -5.70 0.22 -0.92
C LEU A 79 -4.95 -1.10 -1.15
N TYR A 80 -3.70 -1.05 -1.59
CA TYR A 80 -2.84 -2.21 -1.76
C TYR A 80 -2.53 -2.90 -0.42
N SER A 81 -2.25 -2.14 0.64
CA SER A 81 -2.09 -2.69 2.00
C SER A 81 -3.36 -3.43 2.48
N LEU A 82 -4.53 -2.82 2.27
CA LEU A 82 -5.81 -3.44 2.61
C LEU A 82 -6.03 -4.73 1.83
N ASN A 83 -5.84 -4.67 0.52
CA ASN A 83 -6.04 -5.82 -0.38
C ASN A 83 -5.03 -6.93 -0.09
N TYR A 84 -3.80 -6.60 0.31
CA TYR A 84 -2.81 -7.56 0.74
C TYR A 84 -3.33 -8.40 1.92
N LEU A 85 -3.82 -7.75 2.99
CA LEU A 85 -4.34 -8.48 4.15
C LEU A 85 -5.55 -9.34 3.77
N TYR A 86 -6.46 -8.78 2.97
CA TYR A 86 -7.65 -9.49 2.53
C TYR A 86 -7.30 -10.76 1.73
N LEU A 87 -6.31 -10.68 0.83
CA LEU A 87 -5.93 -11.79 -0.05
C LEU A 87 -4.98 -12.81 0.59
N ASN A 88 -4.09 -12.38 1.48
CA ASN A 88 -3.05 -13.25 2.05
C ASN A 88 -3.41 -13.71 3.47
N GLY A 89 -4.41 -13.09 4.09
CA GLY A 89 -4.81 -13.37 5.46
C GLY A 89 -3.75 -12.94 6.49
N GLU A 90 -3.94 -13.42 7.71
CA GLU A 90 -3.01 -13.22 8.81
C GLU A 90 -2.01 -14.38 8.89
N GLU A 91 -0.73 -14.07 9.08
CA GLU A 91 0.30 -15.10 9.25
C GLU A 91 0.46 -15.41 10.74
N PHE A 92 0.17 -16.65 11.14
CA PHE A 92 0.21 -17.07 12.55
C PHE A 92 -0.62 -16.17 13.50
N GLY A 93 -1.78 -15.69 13.04
CA GLY A 93 -2.65 -14.78 13.79
C GLY A 93 -2.07 -13.38 13.99
N ARG A 94 -1.04 -13.00 13.22
CA ARG A 94 -0.45 -11.68 13.22
C ARG A 94 -0.81 -10.96 11.93
N VAL A 95 -1.37 -9.78 12.09
CA VAL A 95 -1.57 -8.85 10.98
C VAL A 95 -0.20 -8.30 10.57
N TRP A 96 0.10 -8.43 9.28
CA TRP A 96 1.19 -7.74 8.62
C TRP A 96 0.73 -7.36 7.22
N VAL A 97 1.06 -6.15 6.79
CA VAL A 97 0.81 -5.67 5.43
C VAL A 97 2.03 -4.91 4.96
N PRO A 98 2.27 -4.82 3.64
CA PRO A 98 3.22 -3.85 3.13
C PRO A 98 2.68 -2.44 3.38
N TRP A 99 3.57 -1.50 3.64
CA TRP A 99 3.27 -0.08 3.71
C TRP A 99 4.22 0.70 2.81
N GLY A 100 3.82 1.92 2.48
CA GLY A 100 4.55 2.76 1.55
C GLY A 100 4.69 4.18 2.06
N GLU A 101 4.88 5.09 1.13
CA GLU A 101 5.09 6.49 1.43
C GLU A 101 3.87 7.15 2.08
N TYR A 102 2.66 6.67 1.78
CA TYR A 102 1.41 7.13 2.44
C TYR A 102 1.51 7.13 3.97
N LYS A 103 2.29 6.21 4.57
CA LYS A 103 2.39 6.07 6.03
C LYS A 103 3.01 7.30 6.71
N TRP A 104 3.89 8.01 6.03
CA TRP A 104 4.53 9.23 6.53
C TRP A 104 4.08 10.48 5.76
N ARG A 105 3.63 10.35 4.51
CA ARG A 105 3.21 11.48 3.69
C ARG A 105 1.77 11.92 3.94
N ALA A 106 0.88 11.02 4.37
CA ALA A 106 -0.53 11.38 4.62
C ALA A 106 -0.72 12.51 5.64
N ILE A 107 0.23 12.71 6.57
CA ILE A 107 0.18 13.84 7.51
C ILE A 107 0.20 15.20 6.80
N ASN A 108 0.84 15.29 5.62
CA ASN A 108 0.89 16.52 4.83
C ASN A 108 -0.48 16.90 4.27
N TYR A 109 -1.35 15.91 4.01
CA TYR A 109 -2.69 16.13 3.44
C TYR A 109 -3.70 16.62 4.48
N THR A 110 -3.52 16.26 5.76
CA THR A 110 -4.40 16.72 6.85
C THR A 110 -4.42 18.24 7.03
N ARG A 111 -3.41 18.94 6.50
CA ARG A 111 -3.28 20.40 6.51
C ARG A 111 -3.96 21.07 5.32
N MET A 112 -4.39 20.30 4.32
CA MET A 112 -5.05 20.81 3.13
C MET A 112 -6.53 21.07 3.42
N THR A 113 -7.08 22.11 2.79
CA THR A 113 -8.54 22.27 2.72
C THR A 113 -9.10 21.11 1.91
N ASN A 114 -10.02 20.33 2.49
CA ASN A 114 -10.53 19.09 1.93
C ASN A 114 -9.45 18.02 1.70
N ASP A 115 -8.86 17.51 2.78
CA ASP A 115 -7.92 16.38 2.79
C ASP A 115 -8.38 15.26 1.84
N PRO A 116 -7.78 15.15 0.63
CA PRO A 116 -8.30 14.31 -0.43
C PRO A 116 -8.08 12.82 -0.14
N PHE A 117 -7.00 12.49 0.57
CA PHE A 117 -6.71 11.12 1.00
C PHE A 117 -7.80 10.63 1.96
N ASN A 118 -8.06 11.37 3.04
CA ASN A 118 -9.09 10.97 4.00
C ASN A 118 -10.51 11.08 3.41
N SER A 119 -10.75 12.04 2.51
CA SER A 119 -12.03 12.18 1.82
C SER A 119 -12.36 10.96 0.98
N PHE A 120 -11.40 10.41 0.23
CA PHE A 120 -11.58 9.21 -0.58
C PHE A 120 -12.05 8.00 0.26
N PHE A 121 -11.44 7.78 1.43
CA PHE A 121 -11.86 6.67 2.31
C PHE A 121 -13.14 6.96 3.08
N ALA A 122 -13.44 8.22 3.39
CA ALA A 122 -14.72 8.61 3.99
C ALA A 122 -15.91 8.44 3.02
N GLU A 123 -15.68 8.40 1.71
CA GLU A 123 -16.73 8.06 0.73
C GLU A 123 -17.20 6.61 0.88
N ALA A 124 -16.34 5.70 1.34
CA ALA A 124 -16.74 4.31 1.58
C ALA A 124 -17.91 4.23 2.58
N ASP A 125 -17.89 5.04 3.65
CA ASP A 125 -18.93 5.05 4.67
C ASP A 125 -20.27 5.60 4.14
N LYS A 126 -20.20 6.52 3.18
CA LYS A 126 -21.37 7.15 2.53
C LYS A 126 -21.98 6.24 1.46
N LEU A 127 -21.14 5.66 0.61
CA LEU A 127 -21.56 4.89 -0.56
C LEU A 127 -21.78 3.40 -0.24
N ARG A 128 -21.16 2.89 0.84
CA ARG A 128 -21.18 1.48 1.24
C ARG A 128 -20.80 0.60 0.04
N ASP A 129 -21.57 -0.44 -0.27
CA ASP A 129 -21.32 -1.37 -1.37
C ASP A 129 -21.31 -0.69 -2.76
N ASN A 130 -21.78 0.56 -2.88
CA ASN A 130 -21.70 1.34 -4.11
C ASN A 130 -20.39 2.12 -4.29
N TRP A 131 -19.47 2.07 -3.33
CA TRP A 131 -18.16 2.70 -3.45
C TRP A 131 -17.35 2.05 -4.58
N LEU A 132 -16.66 2.86 -5.40
CA LEU A 132 -16.06 2.40 -6.66
C LEU A 132 -15.12 1.19 -6.50
N PRO A 133 -14.20 1.14 -5.51
CA PRO A 133 -13.40 -0.06 -5.24
C PRO A 133 -14.22 -1.34 -5.01
N LEU A 134 -15.33 -1.25 -4.27
CA LEU A 134 -16.22 -2.38 -3.98
C LEU A 134 -17.02 -2.79 -5.21
N LYS A 135 -17.50 -1.84 -6.02
CA LYS A 135 -18.10 -2.14 -7.32
C LYS A 135 -17.13 -2.85 -8.28
N GLY A 136 -15.84 -2.61 -8.12
CA GLY A 136 -14.75 -3.33 -8.78
C GLY A 136 -14.47 -4.72 -8.19
N ASN A 137 -15.31 -5.21 -7.28
CA ASN A 137 -15.21 -6.50 -6.60
C ASN A 137 -14.01 -6.64 -5.65
N MET A 138 -13.41 -5.53 -5.20
CA MET A 138 -12.49 -5.59 -4.04
C MET A 138 -13.27 -5.98 -2.78
N PHE A 139 -12.68 -6.77 -1.89
CA PHE A 139 -13.30 -7.20 -0.63
C PHE A 139 -14.66 -7.89 -0.84
N ASP A 140 -14.78 -8.75 -1.85
CA ASP A 140 -16.03 -9.39 -2.30
C ASP A 140 -17.18 -8.41 -2.63
N GLY A 141 -16.84 -7.15 -2.91
CA GLY A 141 -17.81 -6.07 -3.12
C GLY A 141 -18.60 -5.69 -1.87
N LYS A 142 -18.15 -6.11 -0.69
CA LYS A 142 -18.85 -5.91 0.59
C LYS A 142 -18.17 -4.86 1.44
N TYR A 143 -18.92 -3.84 1.80
CA TYR A 143 -18.47 -2.80 2.72
C TYR A 143 -18.07 -3.38 4.09
N SER A 144 -18.79 -4.38 4.59
CA SER A 144 -18.46 -5.02 5.87
C SER A 144 -17.06 -5.63 5.85
N THR A 145 -16.73 -6.39 4.80
CA THR A 145 -15.41 -7.03 4.62
C THR A 145 -14.30 -5.98 4.50
N TYR A 146 -14.55 -4.89 3.77
CA TYR A 146 -13.64 -3.75 3.74
C TYR A 146 -13.41 -3.15 5.13
N THR A 147 -14.46 -2.88 5.90
CA THR A 147 -14.33 -2.25 7.22
C THR A 147 -13.57 -3.12 8.22
N GLU A 148 -13.84 -4.43 8.24
CA GLU A 148 -13.12 -5.38 9.09
C GLU A 148 -11.62 -5.43 8.73
N THR A 149 -11.32 -5.47 7.43
CA THR A 149 -9.93 -5.46 6.94
C THR A 149 -9.24 -4.14 7.29
N LYS A 150 -9.92 -3.02 7.05
CA LYS A 150 -9.41 -1.67 7.34
C LYS A 150 -9.10 -1.47 8.81
N GLN A 151 -9.96 -1.94 9.71
CA GLN A 151 -9.71 -1.85 11.14
C GLN A 151 -8.39 -2.55 11.52
N LYS A 152 -8.19 -3.79 11.08
CA LYS A 152 -6.97 -4.57 11.36
C LYS A 152 -5.72 -3.89 10.80
N VAL A 153 -5.79 -3.40 9.56
CA VAL A 153 -4.68 -2.69 8.93
C VAL A 153 -4.36 -1.39 9.66
N ASP A 154 -5.35 -0.59 10.03
CA ASP A 154 -5.13 0.66 10.77
C ASP A 154 -4.49 0.41 12.14
N GLU A 155 -4.93 -0.64 12.85
CA GLU A 155 -4.33 -1.06 14.11
C GLU A 155 -2.88 -1.51 13.95
N PHE A 156 -2.55 -2.21 12.86
CA PHE A 156 -1.18 -2.58 12.53
C PHE A 156 -0.33 -1.34 12.22
N LEU A 157 -0.82 -0.44 11.37
CA LEU A 157 -0.06 0.74 10.92
C LEU A 157 0.26 1.71 12.05
N LYS A 158 -0.57 1.78 13.10
CA LYS A 158 -0.26 2.55 14.33
C LYS A 158 1.03 2.10 15.01
N LYS A 159 1.47 0.85 14.80
CA LYS A 159 2.68 0.26 15.39
C LYS A 159 3.93 0.55 14.56
N ILE A 160 3.77 1.08 13.35
CA ILE A 160 4.88 1.43 12.46
C ILE A 160 5.32 2.86 12.76
N TYR A 161 6.48 2.97 13.43
CA TYR A 161 7.13 4.24 13.72
C TYR A 161 8.26 4.48 12.71
N LEU A 162 8.21 5.64 12.07
CA LEU A 162 9.24 6.09 11.14
C LEU A 162 9.99 7.21 11.85
N HIS A 163 11.20 6.88 12.33
CA HIS A 163 12.14 7.80 12.99
C HIS A 163 13.06 8.42 11.94
#